data_AF-A0A1G0CNK8-F1
#
_entry.id   AF-A0A1G0CNK8-F1
#
_cell.length_a   1.000
_cell.length_b   1.000
_cell.length_c   1.000
_cell.angle_alpha   90.00
_cell.angle_beta   90.00
_cell.angle_gamma   90.00
#
_symmetry.space_group_name_H-M   'P 1'
#
loop_
_entity.id
_entity.type
_entity.pdbx_description
1 polymer ?
#
loop_
_entity_poly.entity_id
_entity_poly.type
_entity_poly.pdbx_seq_one_letter_code
_entity_poly.pdbx_strand_id
1 'polypeptide(L)'
;MKMFLTRIGFGSKAGITGDVTQIDLAHGQKSGLFEARTVLEDVRGIAFSEFFAEDVVRCPLVQRIVAAYEHYEQQDKSMKEC
;
A
#
# COMPACT_ATOMS: atom_id res chain seq x y z
N MET A 1 2.46 0.79 -15.29
CA MET A 1 1.27 -0.11 -15.27
C MET A 1 0.64 -0.40 -16.63
N LYS A 2 0.64 0.54 -17.59
CA LYS A 2 0.02 0.39 -18.92
C LYS A 2 0.24 -0.98 -19.61
N MET A 3 1.47 -1.48 -19.62
CA MET A 3 1.83 -2.73 -20.32
C MET A 3 1.06 -3.96 -19.81
N PHE A 4 0.77 -4.04 -18.51
CA PHE A 4 0.03 -5.15 -17.91
C PHE A 4 -1.48 -5.01 -18.16
N LEU A 5 -2.04 -3.84 -17.83
CA LEU A 5 -3.48 -3.60 -17.90
C LEU A 5 -4.05 -3.77 -19.32
N THR A 6 -3.29 -3.42 -20.35
CA THR A 6 -3.71 -3.58 -21.75
C THR A 6 -3.69 -5.03 -22.25
N ARG A 7 -3.26 -5.99 -21.42
CA ARG A 7 -3.19 -7.42 -21.77
C ARG A 7 -4.31 -8.24 -21.14
N ILE A 8 -5.18 -7.61 -20.34
CA ILE A 8 -6.34 -8.27 -19.74
C ILE A 8 -7.32 -8.65 -20.85
N GLY A 9 -7.57 -9.96 -20.97
CA GLY A 9 -8.44 -10.52 -22.01
C GLY A 9 -9.92 -10.57 -21.61
N PHE A 10 -10.78 -10.91 -22.57
CA PHE A 10 -12.21 -11.08 -22.32
C PHE A 10 -12.49 -12.16 -21.26
N GLY A 11 -13.49 -11.93 -20.41
CA GLY A 11 -13.89 -12.86 -19.35
C GLY A 11 -12.89 -13.01 -18.19
N SER A 12 -11.77 -12.27 -18.21
CA SER A 12 -10.78 -12.30 -17.13
C SER A 12 -11.02 -11.18 -16.11
N LYS A 13 -10.54 -11.39 -14.89
CA LYS A 13 -10.49 -10.39 -13.81
C LYS A 13 -9.06 -10.34 -13.28
N ALA A 14 -8.56 -9.15 -12.97
CA ALA A 14 -7.25 -8.96 -12.38
C ALA A 14 -7.37 -8.15 -11.10
N GLY A 15 -6.65 -8.57 -10.05
CA GLY A 15 -6.45 -7.79 -8.83
C GLY A 15 -4.99 -7.33 -8.78
N ILE A 16 -4.77 -6.05 -8.53
CA ILE A 16 -3.44 -5.47 -8.36
C ILE A 16 -3.39 -4.91 -6.94
N THR A 17 -2.39 -5.32 -6.19
CA THR A 17 -2.17 -4.91 -4.80
C THR A 17 -0.80 -4.27 -4.66
N GLY A 18 -0.67 -3.32 -3.74
CA GLY A 18 0.62 -2.75 -3.37
C GLY A 18 0.47 -1.76 -2.22
N ASP A 19 1.58 -1.46 -1.57
CA ASP A 19 1.67 -0.46 -0.51
C ASP A 19 2.25 0.84 -1.10
N VAL A 20 1.45 1.91 -1.09
CA VAL A 20 1.84 3.21 -1.63
C VAL A 20 2.92 3.89 -0.79
N THR A 21 3.13 3.47 0.46
CA THR A 21 4.16 4.01 1.35
C THR A 21 5.53 3.40 1.10
N GLN A 22 5.60 2.25 0.41
CA GLN A 22 6.83 1.50 0.14
C GLN A 22 7.24 1.66 -1.33
N ILE A 23 7.79 2.83 -1.67
CA ILE A 23 8.27 3.14 -3.02
C ILE A 23 9.78 2.93 -3.09
N ASP A 24 10.21 1.75 -3.51
CA ASP A 24 11.62 1.37 -3.66
C ASP A 24 12.20 1.75 -5.05
N LEU A 25 11.81 2.92 -5.56
CA LEU A 25 12.27 3.41 -6.88
C LEU A 25 13.40 4.42 -6.74
N ALA A 26 14.17 4.58 -7.82
CA ALA A 26 15.20 5.61 -7.87
C ALA A 26 14.60 7.01 -7.71
N HIS A 27 15.38 7.93 -7.14
CA HIS A 27 14.92 9.29 -6.87
C HIS A 27 14.38 9.98 -8.13
N GLY A 28 13.19 10.57 -8.03
CA GLY A 28 12.50 11.22 -9.15
C GLY A 28 11.68 10.30 -10.05
N GLN A 29 11.69 8.98 -9.84
CA GLN A 29 10.78 8.07 -10.54
C GLN A 29 9.40 8.07 -9.90
N LYS A 30 8.35 8.14 -10.73
CA LYS A 30 6.96 8.05 -10.27
C LYS A 30 6.58 6.59 -10.04
N SER A 31 5.85 6.31 -8.95
CA SER A 31 5.26 5.00 -8.71
C SER A 31 4.23 4.66 -9.78
N GLY A 32 4.38 3.50 -10.41
CA GLY A 32 3.42 3.01 -11.40
C GLY A 32 2.05 2.69 -10.82
N LEU A 33 1.96 2.39 -9.51
CA LEU A 33 0.70 2.16 -8.81
C LEU A 33 -0.03 3.49 -8.59
N PHE A 34 0.69 4.51 -8.14
CA PHE A 34 0.16 5.86 -7.95
C PHE A 34 -0.29 6.46 -9.28
N GLU A 35 0.54 6.37 -10.33
CA GLU A 35 0.18 6.81 -11.68
C GLU A 35 -1.07 6.11 -12.20
N ALA A 36 -1.18 4.79 -12.02
CA ALA A 36 -2.35 4.03 -12.46
C ALA A 36 -3.64 4.49 -11.77
N ARG A 37 -3.57 4.80 -10.46
CA ARG A 37 -4.72 5.35 -9.73
C ARG A 37 -5.21 6.65 -10.35
N THR A 38 -4.30 7.61 -10.57
CA THR A 38 -4.66 8.91 -11.16
C THR A 38 -5.18 8.79 -12.59
N VAL A 39 -4.56 7.95 -13.42
CA VAL A 39 -4.91 7.83 -14.85
C VAL A 39 -6.23 7.09 -15.06
N LEU A 40 -6.61 6.19 -14.15
CA LEU A 40 -7.72 5.26 -14.33
C LEU A 40 -8.92 5.56 -13.42
N GLU A 41 -8.90 6.68 -12.68
CA GLU A 41 -9.93 7.07 -11.71
C GLU A 41 -11.35 7.09 -12.32
N ASP A 42 -11.48 7.60 -13.56
CA ASP A 42 -12.77 7.71 -14.26
C ASP A 42 -13.08 6.54 -15.21
N VAL A 43 -12.25 5.48 -15.21
CA VAL A 43 -12.42 4.36 -16.13
C VAL A 43 -13.47 3.39 -15.60
N ARG A 44 -14.62 3.33 -16.28
CA ARG A 44 -15.70 2.39 -15.97
C ARG A 44 -15.20 0.94 -15.97
N GLY A 45 -15.56 0.19 -14.93
CA GLY A 45 -15.20 -1.22 -14.77
C GLY A 45 -13.91 -1.46 -13.98
N ILE A 46 -13.24 -0.40 -13.50
CA ILE A 46 -12.13 -0.47 -12.55
C ILE A 46 -12.63 0.04 -11.20
N ALA A 47 -12.22 -0.62 -10.12
CA ALA A 47 -12.51 -0.20 -8.76
C ALA A 47 -11.20 -0.12 -7.96
N PHE A 48 -11.12 0.86 -7.07
CA PHE A 48 -10.01 1.03 -6.16
C PHE A 48 -10.48 0.74 -4.73
N SER A 49 -9.76 -0.12 -4.04
CA SER A 49 -9.97 -0.43 -2.62
C SER A 49 -8.72 -0.06 -1.85
N GLU A 50 -8.87 0.86 -0.91
CA GLU A 50 -7.80 1.24 0.01
C GLU A 50 -8.01 0.50 1.33
N PHE A 51 -6.92 -0.03 1.87
CA PHE A 51 -6.90 -0.71 3.16
C PHE A 51 -6.14 0.14 4.16
N PHE A 52 -6.69 0.27 5.36
CA PHE A 52 -6.08 0.97 6.48
C PHE A 52 -5.58 -0.02 7.53
N ALA A 53 -4.89 0.49 8.54
CA ALA A 53 -4.34 -0.35 9.62
C ALA A 53 -5.42 -1.18 10.34
N GLU A 54 -6.64 -0.65 10.40
CA GLU A 54 -7.83 -1.28 10.98
C GLU A 54 -8.31 -2.51 10.20
N ASP A 55 -8.09 -2.53 8.88
CA ASP A 55 -8.49 -3.66 8.02
C ASP A 55 -7.56 -4.87 8.13
N VAL A 56 -6.41 -4.70 8.80
CA VAL A 56 -5.41 -5.75 8.93
C VAL A 56 -5.77 -6.70 10.07
N VAL A 57 -6.39 -7.82 9.71
CA VAL A 57 -6.60 -8.94 10.63
C VAL A 57 -5.28 -9.63 10.93
N ARG A 58 -4.71 -9.34 12.09
CA ARG A 58 -3.47 -9.96 12.59
C ARG A 58 -3.81 -11.04 13.61
N CYS A 59 -3.02 -12.11 13.62
CA CYS A 59 -3.05 -13.07 14.74
C CYS A 59 -2.81 -12.32 16.07
N PRO A 60 -3.50 -12.64 17.18
CA PRO A 60 -3.33 -11.95 18.46
C PRO A 60 -1.88 -11.82 18.92
N LEU A 61 -1.04 -12.81 18.60
CA LEU A 61 0.40 -12.75 18.90
C LEU A 61 1.11 -11.65 18.10
N VAL A 62 0.80 -11.53 16.80
CA VAL A 62 1.40 -10.52 15.93
C VAL A 62 0.99 -9.12 16.37
N GLN A 63 -0.28 -8.91 16.77
CA GLN A 63 -0.72 -7.63 17.35
C GLN A 63 0.11 -7.23 18.57
N ARG A 64 0.34 -8.17 19.49
CA ARG A 64 1.16 -7.94 20.69
C ARG A 64 2.62 -7.60 20.35
N ILE A 65 3.18 -8.25 19.33
CA ILE A 65 4.55 -7.96 18.86
C ILE A 65 4.61 -6.54 18.27
N VAL A 66 3.68 -6.19 17.38
CA VAL A 66 3.63 -4.85 16.77
C VAL A 66 3.50 -3.77 17.84
N ALA A 67 2.56 -3.92 18.79
CA ALA A 67 2.38 -2.97 19.88
C ALA A 67 3.64 -2.80 20.74
N ALA A 68 4.41 -3.88 20.98
CA ALA A 68 5.67 -3.80 21.71
C ALA A 68 6.73 -2.97 20.97
N TYR A 69 6.84 -3.11 19.64
CA TYR A 69 7.74 -2.30 18.83
C TYR A 69 7.29 -0.84 18.74
N GLU A 70 5.99 -0.58 18.57
CA GLU A 70 5.45 0.79 18.55
C GLU A 70 5.74 1.53 19.87
N HIS A 71 5.57 0.86 21.01
CA HIS A 71 5.93 1.41 22.32
C HIS A 71 7.43 1.71 22.44
N TYR A 72 8.28 0.82 21.94
CA TYR A 72 9.73 1.02 21.94
C TYR A 72 10.13 2.24 21.11
N GLU A 73 9.59 2.38 19.89
CA GLU A 73 9.87 3.52 19.01
C GLU A 73 9.36 4.85 19.58
N GLN A 74 8.21 4.86 20.25
CA GLN A 74 7.69 6.07 20.91
C GLN A 74 8.58 6.51 22.09
N GLN A 75 9.08 5.55 22.88
CA GLN A 75 10.01 5.84 23.98
C GLN A 75 11.35 6.37 23.46
N ASP A 76 11.90 5.78 22.40
CA ASP A 76 13.15 6.24 21.78
C ASP A 76 13.03 7.66 21.20
N LYS A 77 11.87 8.01 20.61
CA LYS A 77 11.58 9.38 20.16
C LYS A 77 11.52 10.37 21.34
N SER A 78 10.88 10.01 22.46
CA SER A 78 10.82 10.87 23.64
C SER A 78 12.18 11.13 24.29
N MET A 79 13.11 10.18 24.18
CA MET A 79 14.47 10.29 24.72
C MET A 79 15.37 11.19 23.85
N LYS A 80 15.06 11.32 22.55
CA LYS A 80 15.84 12.13 21.59
C LYS A 80 15.38 13.58 21.51
N GLU A 81 14.21 13.91 22.06
CA GLU A 81 13.68 15.27 22.13
C GLU A 81 14.03 16.01 23.45
N CYS A 82 14.79 15.37 24.35
CA CYS A 82 15.24 15.95 25.62
C CYS A 82 16.72 16.36 25.62
#